data_AF-A0A920TCL5-F1
#
_entry.id   AF-A0A920TCL5-F1
#
_cell.length_a   1.000
_cell.length_b   1.000
_cell.length_c   1.000
_cell.angle_alpha   90.00
_cell.angle_beta   90.00
_cell.angle_gamma   90.00
#
_symmetry.space_group_name_H-M   'P 1'
#
loop_
_entity.id
_entity.type
_entity.pdbx_description
1 polymer ?
#
loop_
_entity_poly.entity_id
_entity_poly.type
_entity_poly.pdbx_seq_one_letter_code
_entity_poly.pdbx_strand_id
1 'polypeptide(L)'
;MPLLWSRVVAGDRSVRRLATELRGRYADPVLNYRREPRMAKVLIIIGDATECLDTMYPYFRIAEDGYEVVVAAPEKRLYHMVLHEIPPGTDWDITQETAGYHLQSDIAFRDVVPRSTPACLFPAAVPRNISVTTRTCST
;
A
#
# COMPACT_ATOMS: atom_id res chain seq x y z
N MET A 1 31.88 0.29 -8.93
CA MET A 1 32.84 -0.05 -7.85
C MET A 1 32.26 -1.06 -6.84
N PRO A 2 31.94 -2.33 -7.20
CA PRO A 2 31.41 -3.32 -6.25
C PRO A 2 32.41 -4.44 -5.87
N LEU A 3 33.65 -4.41 -6.39
CA LEU A 3 34.55 -5.58 -6.38
C LEU A 3 35.58 -5.62 -5.23
N LEU A 4 35.58 -4.66 -4.30
CA LEU A 4 36.59 -4.60 -3.24
C LEU A 4 36.15 -5.21 -1.89
N TRP A 5 34.83 -5.40 -1.66
CA TRP A 5 34.33 -5.90 -0.36
C TRP A 5 34.49 -7.42 -0.20
N SER A 6 34.52 -8.18 -1.29
CA SER A 6 34.52 -9.65 -1.28
C SER A 6 35.85 -10.28 -0.86
N ARG A 7 36.95 -9.52 -0.81
CA ARG A 7 38.29 -10.05 -0.48
C ARG A 7 38.71 -9.94 0.99
N VAL A 8 38.00 -9.17 1.82
CA VAL A 8 38.36 -9.03 3.26
C VAL A 8 37.61 -10.05 4.15
N VAL A 9 36.45 -10.55 3.73
CA VAL A 9 35.60 -11.44 4.57
C VAL A 9 35.79 -12.94 4.25
N ALA A 10 36.59 -13.28 3.24
CA ALA A 10 36.67 -14.65 2.74
C ALA A 10 37.49 -15.61 3.62
N GLY A 11 38.42 -15.13 4.46
CA GLY A 11 39.43 -15.98 5.12
C GLY A 11 39.21 -16.30 6.60
N ASP A 12 38.44 -15.51 7.35
CA ASP A 12 38.38 -15.64 8.81
C ASP A 12 37.14 -16.43 9.26
N ARG A 13 37.38 -17.64 9.79
CA ARG A 13 36.33 -18.52 10.36
C ARG A 13 35.61 -17.87 11.55
N SER A 14 36.27 -16.96 12.26
CA SER A 14 35.74 -16.22 13.42
C SER A 14 34.63 -15.25 12.97
N VAL A 15 34.87 -14.53 11.87
CA VAL A 15 33.91 -13.58 11.28
C VAL A 15 32.71 -14.31 10.68
N ARG A 16 32.92 -15.48 10.06
CA ARG A 16 31.81 -16.31 9.58
C ARG A 16 30.93 -16.83 10.71
N ARG A 17 31.53 -17.22 11.84
CA ARG A 17 30.80 -17.71 13.02
C ARG A 17 29.99 -16.58 13.67
N LEU A 18 30.57 -15.39 13.78
CA LEU A 18 29.88 -14.18 14.27
C LEU A 18 28.74 -13.75 13.34
N ALA A 19 28.93 -13.79 12.01
CA ALA A 19 27.87 -13.46 11.06
C ALA A 19 26.70 -14.47 11.12
N THR A 20 26.99 -15.75 11.33
CA THR A 20 25.97 -16.79 11.53
C THR A 20 25.27 -16.65 12.88
N GLU A 21 25.99 -16.35 13.96
CA GLU A 21 25.40 -16.07 15.27
C GLU A 21 24.53 -14.80 15.26
N LEU A 22 24.97 -13.73 14.60
CA LEU A 22 24.21 -12.49 14.49
C LEU A 22 22.96 -12.66 13.63
N ARG A 23 23.02 -13.45 12.53
CA ARG A 23 21.82 -13.85 11.77
C ARG A 23 20.84 -14.67 12.60
N GLY A 24 21.32 -15.48 13.54
CA GLY A 24 20.47 -16.25 14.45
C GLY A 24 19.87 -15.41 15.59
N ARG A 25 20.61 -14.40 16.07
CA ARG A 25 20.16 -13.51 17.18
C ARG A 25 19.28 -12.35 16.72
N TYR A 26 19.43 -11.88 15.48
CA TYR A 26 18.59 -10.87 14.82
C TYR A 26 17.76 -11.48 13.68
N ALA A 27 17.29 -12.72 13.84
CA ALA A 27 16.18 -13.20 13.04
C ALA A 27 14.92 -12.51 13.58
N ASP A 28 14.60 -11.34 13.02
CA ASP A 28 13.47 -10.54 13.47
C ASP A 28 12.19 -11.39 13.48
N PRO A 29 11.54 -11.61 14.64
CA PRO A 29 10.32 -12.41 14.72
C PRO A 29 9.15 -11.77 13.95
N VAL A 30 9.28 -10.49 13.58
CA VAL A 30 8.30 -9.74 12.78
C VAL A 30 8.34 -10.13 11.29
N LEU A 31 9.47 -10.66 10.79
CA LEU A 31 9.65 -11.00 9.37
C LEU A 31 9.28 -12.45 9.04
N ASN A 32 9.03 -13.29 10.04
CA ASN A 32 8.69 -14.70 9.84
C ASN A 32 7.18 -14.89 9.65
N TYR A 33 6.58 -14.03 8.84
CA TYR A 33 5.20 -14.21 8.42
C TYR A 33 5.16 -15.18 7.26
N ARG A 34 4.88 -16.45 7.57
CA ARG A 34 4.64 -17.52 6.61
C ARG A 34 3.31 -17.27 5.89
N ARG A 35 3.24 -16.28 5.00
CA ARG A 35 2.14 -16.14 4.03
C ARG A 35 2.62 -16.73 2.71
N GLU A 36 2.08 -17.89 2.34
CA GLU A 36 2.13 -18.35 0.96
C GLU A 36 1.60 -17.21 0.07
N PRO A 37 2.42 -16.63 -0.84
CA PRO A 37 1.96 -15.59 -1.75
C PRO A 37 1.16 -16.29 -2.84
N ARG A 38 -0.05 -16.74 -2.51
CA ARG A 38 -1.07 -16.81 -3.55
C ARG A 38 -1.31 -15.37 -3.92
N MET A 39 -1.04 -15.04 -5.19
CA MET A 39 -1.31 -13.80 -5.92
C MET A 39 -2.75 -13.30 -5.68
N ALA A 40 -3.06 -12.94 -4.45
CA ALA A 40 -4.38 -12.52 -4.04
C ALA A 40 -4.49 -11.07 -4.48
N LYS A 41 -5.46 -10.83 -5.35
CA LYS A 41 -5.71 -9.50 -5.89
C LYS A 41 -6.54 -8.71 -4.89
N VAL A 42 -6.10 -7.51 -4.59
CA VAL A 42 -6.84 -6.55 -3.78
C VAL A 42 -7.26 -5.40 -4.69
N LEU A 43 -8.56 -5.14 -4.73
CA LEU A 43 -9.13 -4.07 -5.53
C LEU A 43 -9.20 -2.78 -4.70
N ILE A 44 -8.54 -1.71 -5.13
CA ILE A 44 -8.73 -0.38 -4.54
C ILE A 44 -9.65 0.41 -5.45
N ILE A 45 -10.76 0.87 -4.91
CA ILE A 45 -11.78 1.60 -5.66
C ILE A 45 -11.55 3.09 -5.50
N ILE A 46 -11.39 3.82 -6.60
CA ILE A 46 -11.14 5.27 -6.58
C ILE A 46 -12.18 6.03 -7.41
N GLY A 47 -12.28 7.34 -7.17
CA GLY A 47 -13.09 8.27 -7.93
C GLY A 47 -12.46 9.66 -7.99
N ASP A 48 -13.19 10.64 -8.54
CA ASP A 48 -12.77 12.03 -8.47
C ASP A 48 -12.82 12.53 -7.03
N ALA A 49 -11.84 13.35 -6.64
CA ALA A 49 -11.72 13.89 -5.28
C ALA A 49 -11.67 12.82 -4.18
N THR A 50 -11.10 11.65 -4.48
CA THR A 50 -10.74 10.67 -3.46
C THR A 50 -9.62 11.22 -2.56
N GLU A 51 -9.68 10.92 -1.26
CA GLU A 51 -8.67 11.36 -0.30
C GLU A 51 -7.31 10.67 -0.56
N CYS A 52 -6.25 11.47 -0.55
CA CYS A 52 -4.93 11.08 -0.99
C CYS A 52 -4.22 10.11 -0.02
N LEU A 53 -4.25 10.36 1.29
CA LEU A 53 -3.53 9.54 2.27
C LEU A 53 -4.17 8.15 2.45
N ASP A 54 -5.49 8.11 2.59
CA ASP A 54 -6.34 6.94 2.72
C ASP A 54 -6.29 6.04 1.48
N THR A 55 -5.89 6.58 0.33
CA THR A 55 -5.70 5.79 -0.90
C THR A 55 -4.25 5.35 -1.07
N MET A 56 -3.31 6.26 -0.90
CA MET A 56 -1.90 5.99 -1.19
C MET A 56 -1.25 5.10 -0.13
N TYR A 57 -1.61 5.27 1.14
CA TYR A 57 -1.11 4.41 2.20
C TYR A 57 -1.41 2.92 1.95
N PRO A 58 -2.67 2.49 1.75
CA PRO A 58 -2.97 1.09 1.46
C PRO A 58 -2.45 0.66 0.08
N TYR A 59 -2.42 1.54 -0.92
CA TYR A 59 -1.85 1.20 -2.24
C TYR A 59 -0.40 0.70 -2.11
N PHE A 60 0.44 1.40 -1.35
CA PHE A 60 1.82 0.96 -1.13
C PHE A 60 1.91 -0.17 -0.09
N ARG A 61 1.20 -0.05 1.03
CA ARG A 61 1.32 -1.00 2.13
C ARG A 61 0.86 -2.41 1.76
N ILE A 62 -0.20 -2.53 0.96
CA ILE A 62 -0.71 -3.82 0.50
C ILE A 62 0.25 -4.45 -0.52
N ALA A 63 0.85 -3.63 -1.39
CA ALA A 63 1.87 -4.09 -2.32
C ALA A 63 3.12 -4.60 -1.60
N GLU A 64 3.56 -3.92 -0.52
CA GLU A 64 4.67 -4.37 0.33
C GLU A 64 4.40 -5.72 1.03
N ASP A 65 3.14 -6.00 1.38
CA ASP A 65 2.71 -7.28 1.95
C ASP A 65 2.64 -8.44 0.92
N GLY A 66 3.00 -8.18 -0.34
CA GLY A 66 3.08 -9.19 -1.41
C GLY A 66 1.75 -9.47 -2.13
N TYR A 67 0.78 -8.58 -2.00
CA TYR A 67 -0.50 -8.65 -2.73
C TYR A 67 -0.44 -7.90 -4.06
N GLU A 68 -1.22 -8.37 -5.04
CA GLU A 68 -1.40 -7.63 -6.29
C GLU A 68 -2.50 -6.57 -6.08
N VAL A 69 -2.13 -5.30 -6.13
CA VAL A 69 -3.07 -4.19 -6.02
C VAL A 69 -3.59 -3.81 -7.41
N VAL A 70 -4.91 -3.76 -7.57
CA VAL A 70 -5.58 -3.33 -8.80
C VAL A 70 -6.41 -2.10 -8.49
N VAL A 71 -6.18 -0.99 -9.19
CA VAL A 71 -6.93 0.25 -9.01
C VAL A 71 -8.13 0.28 -9.97
N ALA A 72 -9.34 0.26 -9.42
CA ALA A 72 -10.58 0.34 -10.17
C ALA A 72 -11.24 1.72 -10.04
N ALA A 73 -11.79 2.23 -11.13
CA ALA A 73 -12.48 3.52 -11.14
C ALA A 73 -13.69 3.49 -12.12
N PRO A 74 -14.57 4.50 -12.14
CA PRO A 74 -15.69 4.55 -13.09
C PRO A 74 -15.27 4.34 -14.55
N GLU A 75 -14.16 4.96 -14.95
CA GLU A 75 -13.57 4.86 -16.29
C GLU A 75 -12.06 4.67 -16.15
N LYS A 76 -11.42 4.07 -17.16
CA LYS A 76 -9.96 3.89 -17.15
C LYS A 76 -9.25 5.19 -17.50
N ARG A 77 -8.92 6.02 -16.50
CA ARG A 77 -8.22 7.30 -16.68
C ARG A 77 -7.36 7.69 -15.48
N LEU A 78 -6.72 8.86 -15.60
CA LEU A 78 -6.05 9.53 -14.50
C LEU A 78 -7.08 10.26 -13.64
N TYR A 79 -7.01 10.07 -12.32
CA TYR A 79 -7.88 10.71 -11.34
C TYR A 79 -7.12 11.72 -10.48
N HIS A 80 -7.78 12.83 -10.17
CA HIS A 80 -7.28 13.87 -9.28
C HIS A 80 -7.73 13.56 -7.84
N MET A 81 -6.77 13.39 -6.94
CA MET A 81 -7.04 13.21 -5.51
C MET A 81 -7.02 14.56 -4.79
N VAL A 82 -7.57 14.58 -3.57
CA VAL A 82 -7.57 15.75 -2.69
C VAL A 82 -6.87 15.41 -1.37
N LEU A 83 -6.26 16.41 -0.75
CA LEU A 83 -5.78 16.31 0.63
C LEU A 83 -6.78 17.01 1.54
N HIS A 84 -7.12 16.33 2.64
CA HIS A 84 -7.91 16.90 3.72
C HIS A 84 -6.98 17.28 4.87
N GLU A 85 -6.76 18.59 5.05
CA GLU A 85 -5.93 19.13 6.13
C GLU A 85 -6.69 20.25 6.85
N ILE A 86 -6.46 20.40 8.16
CA ILE A 86 -6.87 21.60 8.91
C ILE A 86 -5.64 22.50 9.01
N PRO A 87 -5.55 23.60 8.26
CA PRO A 87 -4.33 24.40 8.23
C PRO A 87 -4.01 25.02 9.60
N PRO A 88 -2.74 24.95 10.04
CA PRO A 88 -2.33 25.56 11.30
C PRO A 88 -2.50 27.08 11.25
N GLY A 89 -3.10 27.67 12.29
CA GLY A 89 -3.31 29.11 12.39
C GLY A 89 -4.61 29.62 11.76
N THR A 90 -5.54 28.73 11.43
CA THR A 90 -6.91 29.11 11.07
C THR A 90 -7.86 28.86 12.25
N ASP A 91 -8.82 29.77 12.48
CA ASP A 91 -9.89 29.61 13.48
C ASP A 91 -11.00 28.63 12.99
N TRP A 92 -10.69 27.82 11.98
CA TRP A 92 -11.61 26.97 11.24
C TRP A 92 -11.48 25.53 11.73
N ASP A 93 -12.59 24.92 12.14
CA ASP A 93 -12.63 23.60 12.80
C ASP A 93 -12.87 22.43 11.84
N ILE A 94 -13.07 22.71 10.54
CA ILE A 94 -13.30 21.68 9.51
C ILE A 94 -12.11 21.59 8.54
N THR A 95 -11.98 20.41 7.93
CA THR A 95 -10.94 20.12 6.93
C THR A 95 -11.10 20.97 5.69
N GLN A 96 -10.00 21.52 5.19
CA GLN A 96 -9.91 22.16 3.89
C GLN A 96 -9.45 21.14 2.84
N GLU A 97 -10.06 21.20 1.67
CA GLU A 97 -9.70 20.39 0.49
C GLU A 97 -8.67 21.13 -0.35
N THR A 98 -7.53 20.49 -0.57
CA THR A 98 -6.49 21.00 -1.48
C THR A 98 -6.16 19.98 -2.55
N ALA A 99 -5.62 20.46 -3.68
CA ALA A 99 -5.25 19.59 -4.80
C ALA A 99 -4.12 18.63 -4.38
N GLY A 100 -4.31 17.34 -4.64
CA GLY A 100 -3.37 16.28 -4.29
C GLY A 100 -2.64 15.67 -5.46
N TYR A 101 -2.17 14.44 -5.24
CA TYR A 101 -1.54 13.65 -6.28
C TYR A 101 -2.55 13.08 -7.27
N HIS A 102 -2.02 12.49 -8.33
CA HIS A 102 -2.81 11.81 -9.34
C HIS A 102 -2.60 10.31 -9.23
N LEU A 103 -3.67 9.54 -9.41
CA LEU A 103 -3.59 8.09 -9.46
C LEU A 103 -4.23 7.58 -10.75
N GLN A 104 -3.49 6.72 -11.46
CA GLN A 104 -3.95 6.10 -12.69
C GLN A 104 -4.79 4.87 -12.33
N SER A 105 -6.00 4.77 -12.87
CA SER A 105 -6.79 3.54 -12.74
C SER A 105 -6.30 2.46 -13.71
N ASP A 106 -6.26 1.21 -13.25
CA ASP A 106 -5.91 0.04 -14.05
C ASP A 106 -7.10 -0.51 -14.84
N ILE A 107 -8.30 -0.44 -14.24
CA ILE A 107 -9.53 -1.06 -14.74
C ILE A 107 -10.76 -0.18 -14.51
N ALA A 108 -11.70 -0.19 -15.45
CA ALA A 108 -13.00 0.46 -15.29
C ALA A 108 -13.96 -0.45 -14.51
N PHE A 109 -14.92 0.10 -13.76
CA PHE A 109 -15.87 -0.68 -12.96
C PHE A 109 -16.63 -1.73 -13.77
N ARG A 110 -16.96 -1.44 -15.04
CA ARG A 110 -17.65 -2.38 -15.94
C ARG A 110 -16.83 -3.65 -16.26
N ASP A 111 -15.51 -3.57 -16.14
CA ASP A 111 -14.59 -4.64 -16.51
C ASP A 111 -14.13 -5.46 -15.27
N VAL A 112 -14.55 -5.05 -14.07
CA VAL A 112 -14.22 -5.75 -12.81
C VAL A 112 -15.00 -7.06 -12.70
N VAL A 113 -14.30 -8.16 -12.42
CA VAL A 113 -14.90 -9.48 -12.16
C VAL A 113 -14.87 -9.75 -10.66
N PRO A 114 -16.01 -9.70 -9.93
CA PRO A 114 -16.02 -9.80 -8.46
C PRO A 114 -15.40 -11.09 -7.92
N ARG A 115 -15.52 -12.19 -8.68
CA ARG A 115 -15.01 -13.51 -8.28
C ARG A 115 -13.47 -13.59 -8.29
N SER A 116 -12.78 -12.73 -9.04
CA SER A 116 -11.31 -12.74 -9.12
C SER A 116 -10.63 -11.83 -8.11
N THR A 117 -11.38 -10.96 -7.42
CA THR A 117 -10.87 -10.01 -6.42
C THR A 117 -11.54 -10.28 -5.06
N PRO A 118 -10.96 -11.15 -4.22
CA PRO A 118 -11.57 -11.56 -2.96
C PRO A 118 -11.73 -10.43 -1.93
N ALA A 119 -10.98 -9.34 -2.06
CA ALA A 119 -11.04 -8.18 -1.17
C ALA A 119 -11.09 -6.88 -1.98
N CYS A 120 -11.93 -5.94 -1.54
CA CYS A 120 -11.91 -4.57 -2.03
C CYS A 120 -11.75 -3.56 -0.89
N LEU A 121 -11.16 -2.42 -1.24
CA LEU A 121 -10.92 -1.30 -0.36
C LEU A 121 -11.60 -0.06 -0.92
N PHE A 122 -12.36 0.62 -0.07
CA PHE A 122 -12.95 1.91 -0.35
C PHE A 122 -12.20 2.98 0.49
N PRO A 123 -11.38 3.84 -0.13
CA PRO A 123 -10.81 5.01 0.53
C PRO A 123 -11.91 5.99 0.89
N ALA A 124 -11.69 6.79 1.93
CA ALA A 124 -12.70 7.72 2.40
C ALA A 124 -12.92 8.87 1.39
N ALA A 125 -14.16 9.34 1.31
CA ALA A 125 -14.55 10.62 0.76
C ALA A 125 -15.48 11.32 1.77
N VAL A 126 -15.37 12.64 1.91
CA VAL A 126 -16.07 13.42 2.95
C VAL A 126 -17.34 14.08 2.38
N PRO A 127 -18.43 14.32 3.16
CA PRO A 127 -18.63 13.99 4.58
C PRO A 127 -19.78 13.00 4.80
N ARG A 128 -19.46 11.83 5.36
CA ARG A 128 -19.96 11.34 6.66
C ARG A 128 -19.47 9.90 6.89
N ASN A 129 -18.54 9.73 7.83
CA ASN A 129 -18.38 8.52 8.65
C ASN A 129 -18.34 7.16 7.91
N ILE A 130 -17.59 7.06 6.80
CA ILE A 130 -17.28 5.77 6.19
C ILE A 130 -15.87 5.38 6.61
N SER A 131 -15.79 4.43 7.53
CA SER A 131 -14.55 3.74 7.90
C SER A 131 -13.92 3.07 6.68
N VAL A 132 -12.59 3.07 6.58
CA VAL A 132 -11.83 2.16 5.71
C VAL A 132 -12.32 0.74 6.00
N THR A 133 -13.23 0.23 5.17
CA THR A 133 -13.86 -1.06 5.40
C THR A 133 -13.31 -2.01 4.37
N THR A 134 -12.42 -2.91 4.80
CA THR A 134 -12.06 -4.09 4.04
C THR A 134 -13.28 -5.01 4.01
N ARG A 135 -14.19 -4.81 3.04
CA ARG A 135 -15.25 -5.77 2.77
C ARG A 135 -14.75 -6.77 1.75
N THR A 136 -15.15 -8.03 1.93
CA THR A 136 -15.16 -8.96 0.81
C THR A 136 -16.10 -8.39 -0.24
N CYS A 137 -15.65 -8.33 -1.49
CA CYS A 137 -16.49 -7.93 -2.61
C CYS A 137 -17.59 -8.99 -2.77
N SER A 138 -18.72 -8.80 -2.09
CA SER A 138 -19.86 -9.70 -2.12
C SER A 138 -20.87 -9.12 -3.12
N THR A 139 -21.29 -10.00 -4.03
CA THR A 139 -22.31 -9.80 -5.08
C THR A 139 -23.57 -9.13 -4.57
#